data_AF-A0A9D3YZ87-F1
#
_entry.id   AF-A0A9D3YZ87-F1
#
_cell.length_a   1.000
_cell.length_b   1.000
_cell.length_c   1.000
_cell.angle_alpha   90.00
_cell.angle_beta   90.00
_cell.angle_gamma   90.00
#
_symmetry.space_group_name_H-M   'P 1'
#
loop_
_entity.id
_entity.type
_entity.pdbx_description
1 polymer ?
#
loop_
_entity_poly.entity_id
_entity_poly.type
_entity_poly.pdbx_seq_one_letter_code
_entity_poly.pdbx_strand_id
1 'polypeptide(L)' 'MNVCRPWDMFRFMFYQCQESRIEMPTWSKVWINIRKAYCNLYNCGRGGIEIMLHNQGMDTLLRYLA' A
#
# COMPACT_ATOMS: atom_id res chain seq x y z
N MET A 1 3.17 2.21 -8.55
CA MET A 1 3.73 2.34 -7.18
C MET A 1 2.73 1.76 -6.19
N ASN A 2 3.15 0.81 -5.36
CA ASN A 2 2.28 -0.19 -4.74
C ASN A 2 2.14 -0.05 -3.21
N VAL A 3 2.19 1.18 -2.67
CA VAL A 3 2.21 1.57 -1.23
C VAL A 3 1.12 0.91 -0.35
N CYS A 4 0.15 0.22 -0.95
CA CYS A 4 -0.93 -0.49 -0.27
C CYS A 4 -0.52 -1.84 0.36
N ARG A 5 0.74 -2.26 0.28
CA ARG A 5 1.19 -3.54 0.86
C ARG A 5 2.18 -3.32 2.01
N PRO A 6 2.15 -4.15 3.07
CA PRO A 6 3.14 -4.10 4.16
C PRO A 6 4.60 -4.16 3.68
N TRP A 7 4.81 -4.74 2.49
CA TRP A 7 6.11 -4.94 1.88
C TRP A 7 6.84 -3.63 1.53
N ASP A 8 6.14 -2.52 1.31
CA ASP A 8 6.80 -1.26 0.97
C ASP A 8 7.67 -0.74 2.12
N MET A 9 7.09 -0.66 3.32
CA MET A 9 7.80 -0.18 4.49
C MET A 9 8.67 -1.28 5.11
N PHE A 10 8.14 -2.51 5.23
CA PHE A 10 8.85 -3.59 5.93
C PHE A 10 9.99 -4.21 5.11
N ARG A 11 9.93 -4.16 3.77
CA ARG A 11 10.93 -4.79 2.91
C ARG A 11 11.69 -3.78 2.07
N PHE A 12 11.00 -3.06 1.19
CA PHE A 12 11.71 -2.20 0.23
C PHE A 12 12.43 -1.06 0.93
N MET A 13 11.76 -0.35 1.82
CA MET A 13 12.39 0.73 2.57
C MET A 13 13.47 0.21 3.52
N PHE A 14 13.23 -0.90 4.22
CA PHE A 14 14.22 -1.51 5.09
C PHE A 14 15.50 -1.87 4.34
N TYR A 15 15.40 -2.62 3.25
CA TYR A 15 16.57 -3.00 2.46
C TYR A 15 17.24 -1.78 1.80
N GLN A 16 16.47 -0.80 1.32
CA GLN A 16 17.10 0.41 0.77
C GLN A 16 17.88 1.19 1.83
N CYS A 17 17.37 1.26 3.06
CA CYS A 17 18.13 1.90 4.14
C CYS A 17 19.44 1.16 4.41
N GLN A 18 19.41 -0.17 4.40
CA GLN A 18 20.62 -0.99 4.55
C GLN A 18 21.63 -0.77 3.41
N GLU A 19 21.19 -0.83 2.15
CA GLU A 19 22.04 -0.62 0.97
C GLU A 19 22.66 0.78 0.94
N SER A 20 21.85 1.79 1.28
CA SER A 20 22.29 3.18 1.34
C SER A 20 23.08 3.52 2.60
N ARG A 21 23.22 2.57 3.54
CA ARG A 21 23.86 2.76 4.86
C ARG A 21 23.27 3.93 5.65
N ILE A 22 21.96 4.12 5.54
CA ILE A 22 21.21 5.11 6.31
C ILE A 22 20.38 4.41 7.38
N GLU A 23 20.20 5.05 8.53
CA GLU A 23 19.32 4.53 9.56
C GLU A 23 17.85 4.56 9.10
N MET A 24 17.10 3.51 9.42
CA MET A 24 15.66 3.46 9.19
C MET A 24 14.98 4.57 10.01
N PRO A 25 14.29 5.52 9.36
CA PRO A 25 13.67 6.64 10.07
C PRO A 25 12.63 6.18 11.10
N THR A 26 12.55 6.80 12.28
CA THR A 26 11.61 6.34 13.33
C THR A 26 10.15 6.44 12.89
N TRP A 27 9.80 7.44 12.09
CA TRP A 27 8.46 7.61 11.54
C TRP A 27 8.05 6.49 10.57
N SER A 28 9.01 5.81 9.94
CA SER A 28 8.73 4.76 8.96
C SER A 28 8.35 3.43 9.60
N LYS A 29 8.56 3.29 10.91
CA LYS A 29 8.23 2.08 11.70
C LYS A 29 6.72 1.92 11.91
N VAL A 30 5.93 2.97 11.68
CA VAL A 30 4.48 2.96 11.80
C VAL A 30 3.88 3.45 10.49
N TRP A 31 2.97 2.69 9.90
CA TRP A 31 2.30 3.06 8.66
C TRP A 31 0.86 2.56 8.64
N ILE A 32 0.03 3.22 7.84
CA ILE A 32 -1.35 2.80 7.60
C ILE A 32 -1.35 1.84 6.42
N ASN A 33 -1.67 0.57 6.69
CA ASN A 33 -1.98 -0.38 5.65
C ASN A 33 -3.40 -0.11 5.13
N ILE A 34 -3.51 0.71 4.08
CA ILE A 34 -4.78 1.14 3.49
C ILE A 34 -5.65 -0.06 3.10
N ARG A 35 -5.04 -1.14 2.58
CA ARG A 35 -5.78 -2.37 2.25
C ARG A 35 -6.44 -2.99 3.47
N LYS A 36 -5.72 -3.06 4.60
CA LYS A 36 -6.26 -3.58 5.87
C LYS A 36 -7.39 -2.66 6.37
N ALA A 37 -7.17 -1.35 6.38
CA ALA A 37 -8.18 -0.38 6.80
C ALA A 37 -9.46 -0.48 5.95
N TYR A 38 -9.31 -0.58 4.63
CA TYR A 38 -10.43 -0.74 3.70
C TYR A 38 -11.20 -2.04 3.95
N CYS A 39 -10.52 -3.18 4.07
CA CYS A 39 -11.20 -4.46 4.32
C CYS A 39 -11.96 -4.44 5.65
N ASN A 40 -11.39 -3.80 6.68
CA ASN A 40 -12.05 -3.66 7.98
C ASN A 40 -13.27 -2.74 7.89
N LEU A 41 -13.17 -1.62 7.17
CA LEU A 41 -14.24 -0.63 7.05
C LEU A 41 -15.44 -1.16 6.25
N TYR A 42 -15.18 -1.82 5.13
CA TYR A 42 -16.22 -2.32 4.22
C TYR A 42 -16.56 -3.79 4.43
N ASN A 43 -15.97 -4.42 5.44
CA ASN A 43 -16.11 -5.85 5.76
C ASN A 43 -15.96 -6.77 4.54
N CYS A 44 -15.04 -6.43 3.64
CA CYS A 44 -14.87 -7.09 2.35
C CYS A 44 -13.67 -8.04 2.35
N GLY A 45 -13.70 -9.01 1.43
CA GLY A 45 -12.57 -9.90 1.17
C GLY A 45 -11.30 -9.15 0.78
N ARG A 46 -10.16 -9.82 0.95
CA ARG A 46 -8.83 -9.30 0.61
C ARG A 46 -8.69 -9.12 -0.92
N GLY A 47 -9.03 -7.95 -1.45
CA GLY A 47 -8.88 -7.60 -2.87
C GLY A 47 -7.56 -6.89 -3.23
N GLY A 48 -7.26 -6.74 -4.52
CA GLY A 48 -6.21 -5.83 -5.01
C GLY A 48 -6.69 -4.37 -4.99
N ILE A 49 -5.81 -3.41 -5.31
CA ILE A 49 -6.20 -2.00 -5.41
C ILE A 49 -7.28 -1.78 -6.48
N GLU A 50 -7.25 -2.57 -7.56
CA GLU A 50 -8.27 -2.52 -8.62
C GLU A 50 -9.67 -2.80 -8.08
N ILE A 51 -9.83 -3.82 -7.22
CA ILE A 51 -11.11 -4.14 -6.60
C ILE A 51 -11.55 -3.01 -5.66
N MET A 52 -10.61 -2.41 -4.92
CA MET A 52 -10.91 -1.30 -4.02
C MET A 52 -11.36 -0.03 -4.76
N LEU A 53 -10.80 0.21 -5.96
CA LEU A 53 -11.17 1.32 -6.83
C LEU A 53 -12.50 1.04 -7.54
N HIS A 54 -12.71 -0.19 -8.02
CA HIS A 54 -13.95 -0.64 -8.64
C HIS A 54 -15.14 -0.48 -7.71
N ASN A 55 -15.00 -0.94 -6.46
CA ASN A 55 -16.04 -0.82 -5.45
C ASN A 55 -16.39 0.63 -5.07
N GLN A 56 -15.53 1.60 -5.42
CA GLN A 56 -15.76 3.03 -5.23
C GLN A 56 -16.23 3.74 -6.52
N GLY A 57 -16.49 3.00 -7.60
CA GLY A 57 -16.87 3.57 -8.90
C GLY A 57 -15.73 4.35 -9.59
N MET A 58 -14.48 4.10 -9.19
CA MET A 58 -13.28 4.77 -9.73
C MET A 58 -12.62 4.00 -10.89
N ASP A 59 -13.39 3.14 -11.56
CA ASP A 59 -12.96 2.28 -12.68
C ASP A 59 -12.28 3.02 -13.83
N THR A 60 -12.71 4.26 -14.05
CA THR A 60 -12.20 5.12 -15.11
C THR A 60 -10.73 5.46 -14.95
N LEU A 61 -10.20 5.56 -13.72
CA LEU A 61 -8.78 5.90 -13.49
C LEU A 61 -7.82 4.78 -13.89
N LEU A 62 -8.26 3.53 -13.86
CA LEU A 62 -7.43 2.38 -14.27
C LEU A 62 -7.27 2.31 -15.80
N ARG A 63 -8.20 2.87 -16.56
CA ARG A 63 -8.16 2.87 -18.04
C ARG A 63 -7.24 3.94 -18.64
N TYR A 64 -6.94 5.01 -17.89
CA TYR A 64 -6.07 6.11 -18.36
C TYR A 64 -4.59 5.94 -17.96
N LEU A 65 -4.27 4.95 -17.14
CA LEU A 65 -2.92 4.66 -16.65
C LEU A 65 -2.35 3.33 -17.16
N ALA A 66 -3.06 2.67 -18.09
CA ALA A 66 -2.65 1.46 -18.78
C ALA A 66 -2.14 1.76 -20.19
#